data_AF-A0A8I2YC77-F1
#
_entry.id   AF-A0A8I2YC77-F1
#
_cell.length_a   1.000
_cell.length_b   1.000
_cell.length_c   1.000
_cell.angle_alpha   90.00
_cell.angle_beta   90.00
_cell.angle_gamma   90.00
#
_symmetry.space_group_name_H-M   'P 1'
#
loop_
_entity.id
_entity.type
_entity.pdbx_description
1 polymer ?
#
loop_
_entity_poly.entity_id
_entity_poly.type
_entity_poly.pdbx_seq_one_letter_code
_entity_poly.pdbx_strand_id
1 'polypeptide(L)'
;MDHADTELLHLLRTSPIAPSPSQITGSIHVFAIDPEWEEDIDMEGAANRELEVQLGSRAKGPIILTEHGPGLNSIVDVLANYLTKFLSSAILKKWVSDLIESANGAYEEAHAIGIMLLRTSWTNCNFL
;
A
#
# COMPACT_ATOMS: atom_id res chain seq x y z
N MET A 1 1.21 -1.85 -20.41
CA MET A 1 1.02 -0.98 -19.24
C MET A 1 0.79 0.41 -19.78
N ASP A 2 -0.32 1.03 -19.44
CA ASP A 2 -0.61 2.37 -19.95
C ASP A 2 0.14 3.45 -19.14
N HIS A 3 0.11 4.70 -19.62
CA HIS A 3 0.82 5.80 -18.96
C HIS A 3 0.27 6.06 -17.55
N ALA A 4 -1.03 5.84 -17.33
CA ALA A 4 -1.68 6.07 -16.04
C ALA A 4 -1.24 5.01 -15.02
N ASP A 5 -1.18 3.74 -15.40
CA ASP A 5 -0.68 2.64 -14.54
C ASP A 5 0.75 2.92 -14.04
N THR A 6 1.58 3.56 -14.87
CA THR A 6 2.99 3.87 -14.55
C THR A 6 3.11 5.03 -13.56
N GLU A 7 2.29 6.08 -13.73
CA GLU A 7 2.21 7.21 -12.80
C GLU A 7 1.70 6.76 -11.42
N LEU A 8 0.69 5.88 -11.39
CA LEU A 8 0.10 5.34 -10.16
C LEU A 8 1.13 4.57 -9.31
N LEU A 9 1.94 3.72 -9.93
CA LEU A 9 3.00 2.97 -9.23
C LEU A 9 4.15 3.88 -8.78
N HIS A 10 4.45 4.94 -9.53
CA HIS A 10 5.46 5.92 -9.13
C HIS A 10 5.00 6.70 -7.89
N LEU A 11 3.72 7.06 -7.82
CA LEU A 11 3.15 7.77 -6.68
C LEU A 11 3.26 6.97 -5.38
N LEU A 12 3.06 5.65 -5.44
CA LEU A 12 3.25 4.74 -4.30
C LEU A 12 4.69 4.72 -3.79
N ARG A 13 5.69 4.72 -4.68
CA ARG A 13 7.11 4.69 -4.28
C ARG A 13 7.61 5.99 -3.65
N THR A 14 6.96 7.11 -3.95
CA THR A 14 7.39 8.43 -3.49
C THR A 14 6.59 8.95 -2.29
N SER A 15 5.62 8.18 -1.78
CA SER A 15 4.76 8.65 -0.69
C SER A 15 5.53 8.70 0.64
N PRO A 16 5.54 9.85 1.35
CA PRO A 16 6.15 9.97 2.68
C PRO A 16 5.21 9.36 3.73
N ILE A 17 5.15 8.03 3.81
CA ILE A 17 4.41 7.35 4.88
C ILE A 17 5.27 7.37 6.14
N ALA A 18 4.83 8.08 7.17
CA ALA A 18 5.40 7.98 8.50
C ALA A 18 4.83 6.74 9.22
N PRO A 19 5.64 5.97 9.96
CA PRO A 19 5.13 4.81 10.69
C PRO A 19 4.18 5.27 11.81
N SER A 20 2.93 4.85 11.73
CA SER A 20 1.95 4.97 12.82
C SER A 20 2.22 3.90 13.88
N PRO A 21 2.34 4.24 15.18
CA PRO A 21 2.72 3.31 16.23
C PRO A 21 1.56 2.44 16.76
N SER A 22 0.50 2.17 15.98
CA SER A 22 -0.61 1.35 16.50
C SER A 22 -1.35 0.55 15.42
N GLN A 23 -1.36 -0.77 15.64
CA GLN A 23 -2.34 -1.79 15.24
C GLN A 23 -2.05 -2.68 14.01
N ILE A 24 -1.84 -3.96 14.39
CA ILE A 24 -1.88 -5.25 13.66
C ILE A 24 -0.70 -5.56 12.73
N THR A 25 0.00 -6.59 13.19
CA THR A 25 1.25 -7.17 12.76
C THR A 25 1.03 -8.23 11.68
N GLY A 26 1.27 -7.89 10.43
CA GLY A 26 1.72 -8.82 9.41
C GLY A 26 2.99 -8.22 8.82
N SER A 27 4.15 -8.85 9.05
CA SER A 27 5.37 -8.42 8.37
C SER A 27 5.13 -8.67 6.88
N ILE A 28 5.24 -7.65 6.04
CA ILE A 28 5.20 -7.85 4.58
C ILE A 28 6.38 -8.75 4.23
N HIS A 29 6.11 -9.95 3.71
CA HIS A 29 7.11 -10.92 3.30
C HIS A 29 7.32 -10.90 1.78
N VAL A 30 8.33 -11.64 1.31
CA VAL A 30 8.61 -11.75 -0.12
C VAL A 30 7.40 -12.33 -0.84
N PHE A 31 6.83 -11.55 -1.75
CA PHE A 31 5.69 -11.98 -2.54
C PHE A 31 6.05 -13.16 -3.44
N ALA A 32 5.32 -14.26 -3.26
CA ALA A 32 5.45 -15.47 -4.07
C ALA A 32 4.06 -16.06 -4.32
N ILE A 33 3.77 -16.41 -5.57
CA ILE A 33 2.58 -17.19 -5.88
C ILE A 33 2.83 -18.64 -5.53
N ASP A 34 1.88 -19.22 -4.80
CA ASP A 34 1.83 -20.64 -4.53
C ASP A 34 1.29 -21.37 -5.77
N PRO A 35 2.06 -22.30 -6.36
CA PRO A 35 1.67 -22.99 -7.59
C PRO A 35 0.42 -23.85 -7.43
N GLU A 36 0.12 -24.34 -6.22
CA GLU A 36 -1.13 -25.07 -5.97
C GLU A 36 -2.35 -24.16 -6.18
N TRP A 37 -2.26 -22.90 -5.78
CA TRP A 37 -3.31 -21.91 -6.00
C TRP A 37 -3.37 -21.44 -7.45
N GLU A 38 -2.23 -21.34 -8.13
CA GLU A 38 -2.22 -21.00 -9.56
C GLU A 38 -2.95 -22.08 -10.39
N GLU A 39 -2.79 -23.36 -10.05
CA GLU A 39 -3.49 -24.46 -10.72
C GLU A 39 -5.00 -24.43 -10.45
N ASP A 40 -5.41 -24.07 -9.22
CA ASP A 40 -6.81 -24.10 -8.80
C ASP A 40 -7.63 -22.89 -9.26
N ILE A 41 -7.08 -21.68 -9.14
CA ILE A 41 -7.81 -20.41 -9.31
C ILE A 41 -7.14 -19.45 -10.30
N ASP A 42 -6.22 -19.96 -11.12
CA ASP A 42 -5.39 -19.22 -12.06
C ASP A 42 -4.39 -18.23 -11.40
N MET A 43 -3.49 -17.71 -12.22
CA MET A 43 -2.42 -16.80 -11.80
C MET A 43 -2.97 -15.45 -11.29
N GLU A 44 -4.07 -14.94 -11.84
CA GLU A 44 -4.69 -13.69 -11.39
C GLU A 44 -5.39 -13.89 -10.05
N GLY A 45 -6.11 -15.00 -9.88
CA GLY A 45 -6.76 -15.38 -8.63
C GLY A 45 -5.74 -15.64 -7.52
N ALA A 46 -4.67 -16.38 -7.82
CA ALA A 46 -3.59 -16.64 -6.87
C ALA A 46 -2.86 -15.36 -6.45
N ALA A 47 -2.66 -14.41 -7.38
CA ALA A 47 -2.11 -13.09 -7.06
C ALA A 47 -3.04 -12.30 -6.13
N ASN A 48 -4.35 -12.29 -6.40
CA ASN A 48 -5.33 -11.63 -5.54
C ASN A 48 -5.31 -12.22 -4.12
N ARG A 49 -5.27 -13.55 -4.00
CA ARG A 49 -5.21 -14.24 -2.71
C ARG A 49 -3.97 -13.82 -1.92
N GLU A 50 -2.79 -13.80 -2.54
CA GLU A 50 -1.55 -13.41 -1.86
C GLU A 50 -1.59 -11.94 -1.41
N LEU A 51 -2.18 -11.04 -2.21
CA LEU A 51 -2.41 -9.65 -1.80
C LEU A 51 -3.34 -9.57 -0.58
N GLU A 52 -4.41 -10.38 -0.51
CA GLU A 52 -5.28 -10.43 0.67
C GLU A 52 -4.57 -10.97 1.92
N VAL A 53 -3.65 -11.92 1.75
CA VAL A 53 -2.84 -12.46 2.86
C VAL A 53 -1.90 -11.38 3.41
N GLN A 54 -1.22 -10.63 2.55
CA GLN A 54 -0.23 -9.64 2.96
C GLN A 54 -0.83 -8.31 3.42
N LEU A 55 -1.84 -7.80 2.72
CA LEU A 55 -2.41 -6.47 2.94
C LEU A 55 -3.72 -6.51 3.75
N GLY A 56 -4.24 -7.72 4.00
CA GLY A 56 -5.52 -7.93 4.62
C GLY A 56 -6.69 -7.89 3.62
N SER A 57 -7.86 -8.26 4.12
CA SER A 57 -9.07 -8.36 3.29
C SER A 57 -9.64 -6.97 2.98
N ARG A 58 -9.86 -6.70 1.69
CA ARG A 58 -10.53 -5.49 1.19
C ARG A 58 -11.97 -5.34 1.69
N ALA A 59 -12.62 -6.45 2.06
CA ALA A 59 -13.97 -6.43 2.61
C ALA A 59 -14.05 -5.81 4.02
N LYS A 60 -12.91 -5.68 4.72
CA LYS A 60 -12.85 -5.16 6.10
C LYS A 60 -12.63 -3.65 6.18
N GLY A 61 -12.62 -2.95 5.05
CA GLY A 61 -12.42 -1.50 4.99
C GLY A 61 -11.15 -1.11 4.21
N PRO A 62 -10.74 0.16 4.31
CA PRO A 62 -9.54 0.65 3.65
C PRO A 62 -8.31 -0.16 4.08
N ILE A 63 -7.41 -0.43 3.12
CA ILE A 63 -6.08 -0.95 3.44
C ILE A 63 -5.39 0.11 4.29
N ILE A 64 -4.73 -0.30 5.37
CA ILE A 64 -3.96 0.60 6.23
C ILE A 64 -2.48 0.30 6.02
N LEU A 65 -1.77 1.23 5.39
CA LEU A 65 -0.31 1.13 5.24
C LEU A 65 0.36 1.59 6.54
N THR A 66 0.97 0.65 7.25
CA THR A 66 1.61 0.90 8.55
C THR A 66 3.12 1.12 8.45
N GLU A 67 3.72 0.73 7.33
CA GLU A 67 5.15 0.87 7.08
C GLU A 67 5.45 1.28 5.63
N HIS A 68 6.52 2.07 5.47
CA HIS A 68 7.19 2.29 4.19
C HIS A 68 8.50 1.51 4.20
N GLY A 69 8.75 0.68 3.19
CA GLY A 69 9.96 -0.12 3.18
C GLY A 69 10.06 -1.13 2.04
N PRO A 70 11.09 -1.98 2.07
CA PRO A 70 11.33 -2.99 1.04
C PRO A 70 10.13 -3.91 0.78
N GLY A 71 9.34 -4.20 1.82
CA GLY A 71 8.10 -4.97 1.70
C GLY A 71 7.09 -4.31 0.76
N LEU A 72 6.69 -3.06 1.03
CA LEU A 72 5.75 -2.34 0.17
C LEU A 72 6.29 -2.14 -1.26
N ASN A 73 7.60 -1.87 -1.41
CA ASN A 73 8.22 -1.77 -2.73
C ASN A 73 8.13 -3.09 -3.53
N SER A 74 8.27 -4.23 -2.85
CA SER A 74 8.13 -5.54 -3.50
C SER A 74 6.70 -5.80 -4.00
N ILE A 75 5.68 -5.36 -3.24
CA ILE A 75 4.27 -5.43 -3.67
C ILE A 75 4.04 -4.55 -4.90
N VAL A 76 4.62 -3.35 -4.93
CA VAL A 76 4.56 -2.45 -6.09
C VAL A 76 5.24 -3.06 -7.32
N ASP A 77 6.41 -3.67 -7.17
CA ASP A 77 7.13 -4.37 -8.25
C ASP A 77 6.30 -5.53 -8.82
N VAL A 78 5.64 -6.29 -7.94
CA VAL A 78 4.74 -7.38 -8.33
C VAL A 78 3.53 -6.84 -9.07
N LEU A 79 2.81 -5.86 -8.53
CA LEU A 79 1.65 -5.29 -9.19
C LEU A 79 2.02 -4.75 -10.58
N ALA A 80 3.18 -4.10 -10.72
CA ALA A 80 3.69 -3.67 -12.02
C ALA A 80 3.85 -4.84 -13.00
N ASN A 81 4.53 -5.91 -12.56
CA ASN A 81 4.75 -7.10 -13.38
C ASN A 81 3.42 -7.77 -13.78
N TYR A 82 2.50 -7.96 -12.84
CA TYR A 82 1.22 -8.62 -13.12
C TYR A 82 0.31 -7.76 -14.01
N LEU A 83 0.31 -6.44 -13.86
CA LEU A 83 -0.42 -5.54 -14.77
C LEU A 83 0.15 -5.56 -16.19
N THR A 84 1.45 -5.86 -16.39
CA THR A 84 1.96 -6.08 -17.76
C THR A 84 1.38 -7.34 -18.41
N LYS A 85 1.03 -8.36 -17.62
CA LYS A 85 0.47 -9.64 -18.08
C LYS A 85 -1.07 -9.60 -18.16
N PHE A 86 -1.71 -8.88 -17.24
CA PHE A 86 -3.16 -8.82 -17.08
C PHE A 86 -3.68 -7.37 -17.19
N LEU A 87 -3.50 -6.77 -18.37
CA LEU A 87 -3.80 -5.35 -18.64
C LEU A 87 -5.27 -4.96 -18.40
N SER A 88 -6.18 -5.92 -18.51
CA SER A 88 -7.63 -5.74 -18.29
C SER A 88 -8.10 -6.17 -16.90
N SER A 89 -7.19 -6.60 -16.01
CA SER A 89 -7.56 -7.06 -14.67
C SER A 89 -8.14 -5.90 -13.87
N ALA A 90 -9.45 -5.95 -13.62
CA ALA A 90 -10.13 -4.99 -12.76
C ALA A 90 -9.69 -5.15 -11.30
N ILE A 91 -9.38 -6.38 -10.86
CA ILE A 91 -8.95 -6.68 -9.50
C ILE A 91 -7.58 -6.07 -9.20
N LEU A 92 -6.58 -6.28 -10.07
CA LEU A 92 -5.23 -5.77 -9.87
C LEU A 92 -5.19 -4.24 -9.95
N LYS A 93 -5.94 -3.64 -10.89
CA LYS A 93 -6.08 -2.17 -10.95
C LYS A 93 -6.72 -1.59 -9.70
N LYS A 94 -7.70 -2.31 -9.12
CA LYS A 94 -8.34 -1.86 -7.89
C LYS A 94 -7.40 -1.96 -6.69
N TRP A 95 -6.54 -2.98 -6.61
CA TRP A 95 -5.47 -3.03 -5.60
C TRP A 95 -4.54 -1.81 -5.69
N VAL A 96 -4.13 -1.40 -6.89
CA VAL A 96 -3.32 -0.18 -7.08
C VAL A 96 -4.07 1.06 -6.58
N SER A 97 -5.35 1.22 -6.95
CA SER A 97 -6.18 2.34 -6.48
C SER A 97 -6.30 2.37 -4.95
N ASP A 98 -6.58 1.23 -4.32
CA ASP A 98 -6.76 1.12 -2.87
C ASP A 98 -5.46 1.42 -2.12
N LEU A 99 -4.31 0.97 -2.66
CA LEU A 99 -3.00 1.29 -2.10
C LEU A 99 -2.68 2.78 -2.19
N ILE A 100 -3.07 3.45 -3.27
CA ILE A 100 -2.85 4.89 -3.45
C ILE A 100 -3.71 5.71 -2.50
N GLU A 101 -4.99 5.36 -2.37
CA GLU A 101 -5.89 5.97 -1.40
C GLU A 101 -5.33 5.82 0.01
N SER A 102 -4.83 4.64 0.36
CA SER A 102 -4.19 4.37 1.65
C SER A 102 -2.92 5.21 1.85
N ALA A 103 -2.03 5.27 0.85
CA ALA A 103 -0.79 6.02 0.93
C ALA A 103 -1.05 7.54 1.08
N ASN A 104 -2.06 8.06 0.38
CA ASN A 104 -2.48 9.46 0.52
C ASN A 104 -3.09 9.72 1.90
N GLY A 105 -3.93 8.82 2.40
CA GLY A 105 -4.51 8.92 3.74
C GLY A 105 -3.43 8.95 4.83
N ALA A 106 -2.45 8.05 4.75
CA ALA A 106 -1.32 8.01 5.68
C ALA A 106 -0.45 9.28 5.60
N TYR A 107 -0.25 9.85 4.40
CA TYR A 107 0.46 11.11 4.22
C TYR A 107 -0.28 12.29 4.87
N GLU A 108 -1.58 12.43 4.61
CA GLU A 108 -2.40 13.50 5.20
C GLU A 108 -2.46 13.40 6.72
N GLU A 109 -2.57 12.18 7.27
CA GLU A 109 -2.51 11.94 8.71
C GLU A 109 -1.16 12.36 9.30
N ALA A 110 -0.06 11.92 8.71
CA ALA A 110 1.29 12.28 9.14
C ALA A 110 1.53 13.80 9.06
N HIS A 111 1.04 14.44 8.00
CA HIS A 111 1.14 15.89 7.80
C HIS A 111 0.33 16.66 8.85
N ALA A 112 -0.90 16.24 9.15
CA ALA A 112 -1.73 16.82 10.20
C ALA A 112 -1.08 16.70 11.59
N ILE A 113 -0.52 15.52 11.90
CA ILE A 113 0.23 15.28 13.15
C ILE A 113 1.44 16.21 13.23
N GLY A 114 2.22 16.33 12.15
CA GLY A 114 3.38 17.22 12.08
C GLY A 114 3.01 18.68 12.38
N ILE A 115 1.94 19.20 11.77
CA ILE A 115 1.43 20.55 12.04
C ILE A 115 0.97 20.70 13.50
N MET A 116 0.29 19.70 14.06
CA MET A 116 -0.19 19.72 15.45
C MET A 116 0.98 19.74 16.45
N LEU A 117 2.03 18.94 16.21
CA LEU A 117 3.24 18.90 17.02
C LEU A 117 4.03 20.21 16.93
N LEU A 118 4.16 20.79 15.74
CA LEU A 118 4.81 22.10 15.56
C LEU A 118 4.04 23.21 16.29
N ARG A 119 2.70 23.21 16.23
CA ARG A 119 1.86 24.19 16.93
C ARG A 119 1.97 24.08 18.45
N THR A 120 1.93 22.87 19.00
CA THR A 120 2.07 22.64 20.45
C THR A 120 3.47 22.97 20.96
N SER A 121 4.51 22.66 20.17
CA SER A 121 5.89 23.10 20.43
C SER A 121 6.03 24.62 20.46
N TRP A 122 5.45 25.33 19.48
CA TRP A 122 5.52 26.79 19.40
C TRP A 122 4.76 27.48 20.54
N THR A 123 3.62 26.93 20.98
CA THR A 123 2.92 27.45 22.16
C THR A 123 3.70 27.23 23.45
N ASN A 124 4.37 26.09 23.62
CA ASN A 124 5.19 25.82 24.81
C ASN A 124 6.47 26.67 24.88
N CYS A 125 7.03 27.10 23.74
CA CYS A 125 8.20 27.98 23.70
C CYS A 125 7.88 29.47 23.97
N ASN A 126 6.62 29.90 23.87
CA ASN A 126 6.23 31.31 24.07
C ASN A 126 5.76 31.65 25.50
N PHE A 127 5.89 30.71 26.45
CA PHE A 127 5.53 30.91 27.87
C PHE A 127 6.74 30.83 28.83
N LEU A 128 7.97 31.00 28.34
CA LEU A 128 9.19 31.13 29.15
C LEU A 128 9.82 32.51 29.00
#